data_AF-A0A5J5J5C5-F1
#
_entry.id   AF-A0A5J5J5C5-F1
#
_cell.length_a   1.000
_cell.length_b   1.000
_cell.length_c   1.000
_cell.angle_alpha   90.00
_cell.angle_beta   90.00
_cell.angle_gamma   90.00
#
_symmetry.space_group_name_H-M   'P 1'
#
loop_
_entity.id
_entity.type
_entity.pdbx_description
1 polymer ?
#
loop_
_entity_poly.entity_id
_entity_poly.type
_entity_poly.pdbx_seq_one_letter_code
_entity_poly.pdbx_strand_id
1 'polypeptide(L)'
;MTFGPHPTAWTFALDKRSTHSSIVVTGNESGPIFMTPETVSVHAQTFPRTTSTPANVAALLQLSVDLLETSVIHYEFAALAMEKSLQAVEAALRHRFTAGKNTTYSQLIARFQRETDPESDVVETLTFARELRNMAAHPMTAPAFPIVVTVSSVRRSHDLVAEIFPEL
;
A
#
# COMPACT_ATOMS: atom_id res chain seq x y z
N MET A 1 23.60 31.16 -21.97
CA MET A 1 23.41 29.71 -22.02
C MET A 1 21.92 29.44 -22.05
N THR A 2 21.40 28.95 -23.18
CA THR A 2 19.99 28.56 -23.34
C THR A 2 19.90 27.05 -23.11
N PHE A 3 19.23 26.64 -22.03
CA PHE A 3 18.93 25.23 -21.78
C PHE A 3 17.91 24.77 -22.83
N GLY A 4 18.23 23.71 -23.57
CA GLY A 4 17.30 23.09 -24.52
C GLY A 4 16.11 22.46 -23.80
N PRO A 5 14.99 22.21 -24.51
CA PRO A 5 13.80 21.61 -23.90
C PRO A 5 14.14 20.24 -23.32
N HIS A 6 13.86 20.05 -22.03
CA HIS A 6 14.00 18.76 -21.37
C HIS A 6 13.08 17.73 -22.03
N PRO A 7 13.55 16.50 -22.29
CA PRO A 7 12.69 15.45 -22.81
C PRO A 7 11.55 15.16 -21.83
N THR A 8 10.31 15.33 -22.29
CA THR A 8 9.07 15.07 -21.53
C THR A 8 8.55 13.64 -21.70
N ALA A 9 9.19 12.86 -22.58
CA ALA A 9 8.85 11.47 -22.84
C ALA A 9 10.10 10.60 -22.71
N TRP A 10 10.03 9.62 -21.80
CA TRP A 10 11.08 8.63 -21.57
C TRP A 10 10.52 7.26 -21.91
N THR A 11 11.11 6.58 -22.88
CA THR A 11 10.75 5.21 -23.25
C THR A 11 11.78 4.27 -22.62
N PHE A 12 11.38 3.52 -21.60
CA PHE A 12 12.22 2.51 -20.98
C PHE A 12 11.97 1.16 -21.67
N ALA A 13 13.02 0.57 -22.26
CA ALA A 13 12.97 -0.83 -22.68
C ALA A 13 13.08 -1.71 -21.42
N LEU A 14 11.94 -2.12 -20.88
CA LEU A 14 11.81 -2.84 -19.61
C LEU A 14 12.21 -4.34 -19.70
N ASP A 15 12.66 -4.82 -20.87
CA ASP A 15 12.80 -6.26 -21.15
C ASP A 15 13.94 -6.98 -20.41
N LYS A 16 14.85 -6.25 -19.73
CA LYS A 16 16.12 -6.82 -19.23
C LYS A 16 16.53 -6.44 -17.81
N ARG A 17 15.67 -5.77 -17.03
CA ARG A 17 15.94 -5.46 -15.62
C ARG A 17 14.87 -6.08 -14.73
N SER A 18 14.73 -7.41 -14.75
CA SER A 18 13.96 -8.08 -13.71
C SER A 18 14.82 -8.24 -12.46
N THR A 19 14.40 -7.62 -11.36
CA THR A 19 14.90 -7.99 -10.03
C THR A 19 14.33 -9.38 -9.71
N HIS A 20 15.19 -10.32 -9.32
CA HIS A 20 14.80 -11.69 -8.97
C HIS A 20 14.08 -11.70 -7.62
N SER A 21 12.86 -11.17 -7.58
CA SER A 21 12.08 -11.01 -6.36
C SER A 21 10.67 -11.52 -6.59
N SER A 22 10.18 -12.39 -5.70
CA SER A 22 8.84 -12.97 -5.78
C SER A 22 7.83 -12.06 -5.11
N ILE A 23 6.70 -11.82 -5.78
CA ILE A 23 5.58 -11.04 -5.26
C ILE A 23 4.62 -11.85 -4.36
N VAL A 24 4.74 -13.17 -4.35
CA VAL A 24 3.95 -14.09 -3.51
C VAL A 24 4.85 -15.07 -2.77
N VAL A 25 4.36 -15.54 -1.61
CA VAL A 25 4.93 -16.70 -0.93
C VAL A 25 4.72 -17.92 -1.83
N THR A 26 5.80 -18.49 -2.33
CA THR A 26 5.76 -19.71 -3.13
C THR A 26 5.81 -20.94 -2.23
N GLY A 27 4.87 -21.87 -2.39
CA GLY A 27 4.96 -23.20 -1.79
C GLY A 27 6.03 -24.05 -2.48
N ASN A 28 6.31 -25.24 -1.94
CA ASN A 28 7.34 -26.15 -2.49
C ASN A 28 7.09 -26.56 -3.96
N GLU A 29 5.87 -26.40 -4.48
CA GLU A 29 5.46 -26.83 -5.83
C GLU A 29 5.32 -25.66 -6.83
N SER A 30 5.46 -24.41 -6.40
CA SER A 30 5.31 -23.23 -7.26
C SER A 30 6.65 -22.51 -7.41
N GLY A 31 7.13 -22.30 -8.64
CA GLY A 31 8.34 -21.50 -8.85
C GLY A 31 8.14 -20.02 -8.48
N PRO A 32 9.22 -19.28 -8.16
CA PRO A 32 9.15 -17.84 -7.91
C PRO A 32 8.55 -17.11 -9.11
N ILE A 33 7.57 -16.24 -8.87
CA ILE A 33 7.00 -15.37 -9.90
C ILE A 33 7.92 -14.17 -10.05
N PHE A 34 8.52 -13.99 -11.23
CA PHE A 34 9.33 -12.80 -11.50
C PHE A 34 8.48 -11.55 -11.45
N MET A 35 8.98 -10.52 -10.78
CA MET A 35 8.34 -9.23 -10.75
C MET A 35 8.54 -8.51 -12.09
N THR A 36 7.45 -8.41 -12.85
CA THR A 36 7.28 -7.49 -13.99
C THR A 36 6.10 -6.56 -13.73
N PRO A 37 5.98 -5.41 -14.42
CA PRO A 37 4.84 -4.51 -14.24
C PRO A 37 3.51 -5.24 -14.43
N GLU A 38 3.43 -6.12 -15.43
CA GLU A 38 2.24 -6.92 -15.75
C GLU A 38 1.89 -7.90 -14.63
N THR A 39 2.87 -8.63 -14.08
CA THR A 39 2.61 -9.56 -12.97
C THR A 39 2.13 -8.86 -11.71
N VAL A 40 2.66 -7.65 -11.44
CA VAL A 40 2.22 -6.81 -10.31
C VAL A 40 0.79 -6.33 -10.54
N SER A 41 0.51 -5.82 -11.74
CA SER A 41 -0.83 -5.34 -12.11
C SER A 41 -1.88 -6.44 -12.00
N VAL A 42 -1.61 -7.63 -12.55
CA VAL A 42 -2.50 -8.80 -12.44
C VAL A 42 -2.69 -9.21 -10.98
N HIS A 43 -1.63 -9.22 -10.18
CA HIS A 43 -1.75 -9.57 -8.76
C HIS A 43 -2.56 -8.53 -7.98
N ALA A 44 -2.34 -7.23 -8.22
CA ALA A 44 -3.05 -6.14 -7.55
C ALA A 44 -4.53 -6.08 -7.94
N GLN A 45 -4.94 -6.66 -9.07
CA GLN A 45 -6.35 -6.83 -9.40
C GLN A 45 -7.09 -7.79 -8.44
N THR A 46 -6.35 -8.65 -7.73
CA THR A 46 -6.93 -9.56 -6.71
C THR A 46 -7.16 -8.89 -5.35
N PHE A 47 -6.69 -7.66 -5.16
CA PHE A 47 -6.85 -6.96 -3.90
C PHE A 47 -8.31 -6.52 -3.72
N PRO A 48 -8.88 -6.63 -2.50
CA PRO A 48 -10.24 -6.18 -2.25
C PRO A 48 -10.44 -4.70 -2.61
N ARG A 49 -11.58 -4.40 -3.22
CA ARG A 49 -12.03 -3.04 -3.52
C ARG A 49 -13.51 -3.00 -3.21
N THR A 50 -13.95 -1.95 -2.53
CA THR A 50 -15.37 -1.74 -2.24
C THR A 50 -15.86 -0.43 -2.85
N THR A 51 -17.08 -0.44 -3.38
CA THR A 51 -17.75 0.75 -3.95
C THR A 51 -18.09 1.78 -2.87
N SER A 52 -18.26 1.31 -1.63
CA SER A 52 -18.42 2.13 -0.42
C SER A 52 -17.16 2.90 -0.02
N THR A 53 -15.99 2.60 -0.59
CA THR A 53 -14.74 3.28 -0.24
C THR A 53 -14.74 4.74 -0.73
N PRO A 54 -14.46 5.73 0.14
CA PRO A 54 -14.38 7.14 -0.25
C PRO A 54 -13.32 7.40 -1.32
N ALA A 55 -13.61 8.31 -2.27
CA ALA A 55 -12.75 8.56 -3.43
C ALA A 55 -11.30 8.92 -3.08
N ASN A 56 -11.07 9.70 -2.02
CA ASN A 56 -9.72 10.07 -1.56
C ASN A 56 -8.95 8.87 -0.97
N VAL A 57 -9.64 7.92 -0.35
CA VAL A 57 -9.05 6.68 0.17
C VAL A 57 -8.72 5.74 -0.99
N ALA A 58 -9.67 5.57 -1.92
CA ALA A 58 -9.48 4.78 -3.13
C ALA A 58 -8.29 5.30 -3.97
N ALA A 59 -8.13 6.61 -4.08
CA ALA A 59 -7.00 7.22 -4.78
C ALA A 59 -5.64 6.91 -4.12
N LEU A 60 -5.56 6.88 -2.78
CA LEU A 60 -4.35 6.48 -2.08
C LEU A 60 -4.02 5.00 -2.28
N LEU A 61 -5.04 4.13 -2.24
CA LEU A 61 -4.87 2.71 -2.55
C LEU A 61 -4.40 2.52 -4.01
N GLN A 62 -5.02 3.20 -4.97
CA GLN A 62 -4.60 3.12 -6.37
C GLN A 62 -3.16 3.60 -6.55
N LEU A 63 -2.80 4.75 -5.97
CA LEU A 63 -1.43 5.26 -6.00
C LEU A 63 -0.43 4.25 -5.39
N SER A 64 -0.81 3.54 -4.32
CA SER A 64 0.04 2.50 -3.75
C SER A 64 0.29 1.34 -4.72
N VAL A 65 -0.71 0.96 -5.51
CA VAL A 65 -0.58 -0.07 -6.56
C VAL A 65 0.30 0.43 -7.71
N ASP A 66 0.11 1.68 -8.16
CA ASP A 66 0.92 2.27 -9.24
C ASP A 66 2.40 2.36 -8.84
N LEU A 67 2.68 2.71 -7.58
CA LEU A 67 4.03 2.74 -7.02
C LEU A 67 4.62 1.33 -6.88
N LEU A 68 3.81 0.34 -6.49
CA LEU A 68 4.24 -1.04 -6.43
C LEU A 68 4.62 -1.57 -7.82
N GLU A 69 3.85 -1.23 -8.86
CA GLU A 69 4.17 -1.56 -10.25
C GLU A 69 5.47 -0.87 -10.69
N THR A 70 5.62 0.42 -10.37
CA THR A 70 6.83 1.19 -10.67
C THR A 70 8.07 0.66 -9.94
N SER A 71 7.89 -0.02 -8.81
CA SER A 71 9.01 -0.57 -8.02
C SER A 71 9.80 -1.68 -8.72
N VAL A 72 9.25 -2.24 -9.80
CA VAL A 72 9.99 -3.12 -10.71
C VAL A 72 11.20 -2.41 -11.32
N ILE A 73 11.04 -1.12 -11.62
CA ILE A 73 12.10 -0.29 -12.22
C ILE A 73 13.06 0.19 -11.15
N HIS A 74 12.51 0.65 -10.02
CA HIS A 74 13.29 1.20 -8.92
C HIS A 74 12.70 0.82 -7.57
N TYR A 75 13.43 0.00 -6.83
CA TYR A 75 12.96 -0.62 -5.59
C TYR A 75 12.49 0.37 -4.52
N GLU A 76 12.99 1.61 -4.49
CA GLU A 76 12.52 2.63 -3.53
C GLU A 76 11.02 2.94 -3.63
N PHE A 77 10.41 2.75 -4.80
CA PHE A 77 8.96 2.91 -4.94
C PHE A 77 8.17 1.86 -4.15
N ALA A 78 8.78 0.74 -3.74
CA ALA A 78 8.14 -0.23 -2.85
C ALA A 78 7.89 0.36 -1.46
N ALA A 79 8.85 1.12 -0.92
CA ALA A 79 8.68 1.79 0.37
C ALA A 79 7.58 2.87 0.29
N LEU A 80 7.54 3.64 -0.81
CA LEU A 80 6.49 4.63 -1.05
C LEU A 80 5.12 3.97 -1.24
N ALA A 81 5.05 2.84 -1.94
CA ALA A 81 3.81 2.06 -2.10
C ALA A 81 3.24 1.67 -0.73
N MET A 82 4.08 1.09 0.14
CA MET A 82 3.70 0.73 1.50
C MET A 82 3.25 1.97 2.30
N GLU A 83 3.99 3.07 2.22
CA GLU A 83 3.62 4.30 2.92
C GLU A 83 2.23 4.79 2.50
N LYS A 84 1.92 4.80 1.20
CA LYS A 84 0.62 5.25 0.68
C LYS A 84 -0.51 4.30 1.03
N SER A 85 -0.26 2.98 1.03
CA SER A 85 -1.29 2.01 1.45
C SER A 85 -1.65 2.20 2.94
N LEU A 86 -0.65 2.42 3.80
CA LEU A 86 -0.87 2.66 5.23
C LEU A 86 -1.54 4.02 5.51
N GLN A 87 -1.22 5.05 4.72
CA GLN A 87 -1.92 6.33 4.73
C GLN A 87 -3.39 6.19 4.33
N ALA A 88 -3.70 5.28 3.39
CA ALA A 88 -5.09 5.01 3.00
C ALA A 88 -5.91 4.45 4.17
N VAL A 89 -5.35 3.53 4.97
CA VAL A 89 -6.02 2.98 6.16
C VAL A 89 -6.30 4.07 7.21
N GLU A 90 -5.32 4.95 7.47
CA GLU A 90 -5.54 6.08 8.38
C GLU A 90 -6.63 7.03 7.85
N ALA A 91 -6.58 7.34 6.55
CA ALA A 91 -7.57 8.17 5.88
C ALA A 91 -8.97 7.55 5.92
N ALA A 92 -9.08 6.23 5.80
CA ALA A 92 -10.32 5.48 5.90
C ALA A 92 -10.97 5.64 7.28
N LEU A 93 -10.22 5.43 8.36
CA LEU A 93 -10.72 5.65 9.72
C LEU A 93 -11.09 7.12 9.97
N ARG A 94 -10.27 8.06 9.49
CA ARG A 94 -10.57 9.50 9.59
C ARG A 94 -11.88 9.83 8.91
N HIS A 95 -12.12 9.29 7.71
CA HIS A 95 -13.36 9.50 6.98
C HIS A 95 -14.54 8.88 7.71
N ARG A 96 -14.45 7.60 8.12
CA ARG A 96 -15.51 6.89 8.86
C ARG A 96 -15.96 7.65 10.10
N PHE A 97 -15.04 8.27 10.82
CA PHE A 97 -15.33 8.97 12.08
C PHE A 97 -15.46 10.49 11.96
N THR A 98 -15.41 11.03 10.73
CA THR A 98 -15.35 12.49 10.47
C THR A 98 -14.31 13.18 11.37
N ALA A 99 -13.15 12.54 11.53
CA ALA A 99 -12.15 12.94 12.50
C ALA A 99 -11.22 14.04 11.94
N GLY A 100 -11.01 15.10 12.72
CA GLY A 100 -10.11 16.18 12.36
C GLY A 100 -8.62 15.78 12.43
N LYS A 101 -7.76 16.63 11.87
CA LYS A 101 -6.29 16.42 11.79
C LYS A 101 -5.59 16.17 13.14
N ASN A 102 -6.16 16.64 14.25
CA ASN A 102 -5.57 16.52 15.58
C ASN A 102 -5.87 15.17 16.25
N THR A 103 -6.85 14.40 15.75
CA THR A 103 -7.10 13.06 16.25
C THR A 103 -5.95 12.15 15.84
N THR A 104 -5.34 11.47 16.81
CA THR A 104 -4.20 10.57 16.55
C THR A 104 -4.68 9.25 15.95
N TYR A 105 -3.79 8.55 15.24
CA TYR A 105 -4.13 7.25 14.66
C TYR A 105 -4.54 6.24 15.74
N SER A 106 -3.84 6.20 16.89
CA SER A 106 -4.23 5.35 18.03
C SER A 106 -5.64 5.65 18.55
N GLN A 107 -6.06 6.93 18.59
CA GLN A 107 -7.43 7.30 18.98
C GLN A 107 -8.47 6.81 17.97
N LEU A 108 -8.15 6.81 16.68
CA LEU A 108 -9.02 6.28 15.63
C LEU A 108 -9.20 4.77 15.75
N ILE A 109 -8.12 4.03 16.02
CA ILE A 109 -8.17 2.56 16.20
C ILE A 109 -8.98 2.20 17.44
N ALA A 110 -8.73 2.87 18.58
CA ALA A 110 -9.49 2.65 19.81
C ALA A 110 -10.99 2.96 19.62
N ARG A 111 -11.30 3.99 18.83
CA ARG A 111 -12.68 4.33 18.46
C ARG A 111 -13.31 3.25 17.59
N PHE A 112 -12.59 2.76 16.58
CA PHE A 112 -13.03 1.65 15.73
C PHE A 112 -13.36 0.41 16.56
N GLN A 113 -12.42 -0.05 17.38
CA GLN A 113 -12.63 -1.19 18.26
C GLN A 113 -13.89 -1.06 19.12
N ARG A 114 -14.13 0.11 19.71
CA ARG A 114 -15.29 0.36 20.55
C ARG A 114 -16.62 0.42 19.79
N GLU A 115 -16.62 0.95 18.57
CA GLU A 115 -17.86 1.22 17.80
C GLU A 115 -18.26 0.10 16.84
N THR A 116 -17.34 -0.80 16.49
CA THR A 116 -17.61 -1.88 15.53
C THR A 116 -17.38 -3.29 16.07
N ASP A 117 -16.80 -3.44 17.27
CA ASP A 117 -16.46 -4.73 17.87
C ASP A 117 -15.79 -5.71 16.88
N PRO A 118 -14.69 -5.29 16.21
CA PRO A 118 -14.04 -6.09 15.18
C PRO A 118 -13.30 -7.28 15.81
N GLU A 119 -12.99 -8.30 15.01
CA GLU A 119 -12.11 -9.39 15.44
C GLU A 119 -10.76 -8.86 15.95
N SER A 120 -10.16 -9.56 16.91
CA SER A 120 -8.93 -9.11 17.56
C SER A 120 -7.76 -8.96 16.59
N ASP A 121 -7.69 -9.81 15.55
CA ASP A 121 -6.66 -9.77 14.53
C ASP A 121 -6.71 -8.45 13.71
N VAL A 122 -7.90 -7.89 13.49
CA VAL A 122 -8.09 -6.61 12.79
C VAL A 122 -7.49 -5.48 13.62
N VAL A 123 -7.72 -5.46 14.93
CA VAL A 123 -7.17 -4.43 15.83
C VAL A 123 -5.65 -4.54 15.94
N GLU A 124 -5.13 -5.75 16.03
CA GLU A 124 -3.68 -6.01 16.00
C GLU A 124 -3.06 -5.53 14.70
N THR A 125 -3.70 -5.85 13.56
CA THR A 125 -3.24 -5.42 12.23
C THR A 125 -3.26 -3.90 12.11
N LEU A 126 -4.32 -3.22 12.56
CA LEU A 126 -4.40 -1.75 12.57
C LEU A 126 -3.29 -1.13 13.43
N THR A 127 -3.01 -1.74 14.58
CA THR A 127 -1.95 -1.29 15.49
C THR A 127 -0.57 -1.44 14.83
N PHE A 128 -0.32 -2.58 14.19
CA PHE A 128 0.90 -2.81 13.41
C PHE A 128 1.02 -1.83 12.23
N ALA A 129 -0.06 -1.60 11.48
CA ALA A 129 -0.10 -0.65 10.38
C ALA A 129 0.28 0.78 10.83
N ARG A 130 -0.21 1.21 11.99
CA ARG A 130 0.17 2.49 12.60
C ARG A 130 1.67 2.57 12.91
N GLU A 131 2.25 1.52 13.48
CA GLU A 131 3.67 1.48 13.82
C GLU A 131 4.55 1.51 12.58
N LEU A 132 4.20 0.70 11.59
CA LEU A 132 4.90 0.64 10.30
C LEU A 132 4.83 1.98 9.57
N ARG A 133 3.67 2.65 9.58
CA ARG A 133 3.49 3.99 8.99
C ARG A 133 4.37 5.02 9.68
N ASN A 134 4.43 5.00 11.00
CA ASN A 134 5.26 5.92 11.77
C ASN A 134 6.75 5.71 11.50
N MET A 135 7.18 4.46 11.36
CA MET A 135 8.55 4.13 10.96
C MET A 135 8.84 4.61 9.53
N ALA A 136 7.97 4.32 8.57
CA ALA A 136 8.17 4.68 7.16
C ALA A 136 8.20 6.21 6.93
N ALA A 137 7.43 6.97 7.71
CA ALA A 137 7.36 8.43 7.60
C ALA A 137 8.48 9.18 8.35
N HIS A 138 9.34 8.47 9.10
CA HIS A 138 10.34 9.12 9.94
C HIS A 138 11.57 9.56 9.13
N PRO A 139 12.05 10.81 9.26
CA PRO A 139 13.11 11.36 8.40
C PRO A 139 14.50 10.74 8.61
N MET A 140 14.69 10.01 9.72
CA MET A 140 15.96 9.33 10.03
C MET A 140 16.06 7.92 9.44
N THR A 141 15.02 7.46 8.74
CA THR A 141 14.95 6.10 8.20
C THR A 141 14.60 6.15 6.72
N ALA A 142 15.39 5.46 5.90
CA ALA A 142 15.06 5.14 4.51
C ALA A 142 14.88 3.62 4.42
N PRO A 143 13.75 3.08 4.90
CA PRO A 143 13.62 1.64 5.04
C PRO A 143 13.57 0.95 3.66
N ALA A 144 14.41 -0.06 3.50
CA ALA A 144 14.34 -1.00 2.39
C ALA A 144 13.51 -2.21 2.83
N PHE A 145 12.30 -2.36 2.28
CA PHE A 145 11.41 -3.47 2.61
C PHE A 145 11.41 -4.57 1.54
N PRO A 146 11.67 -5.84 1.91
CA PRO A 146 11.59 -6.96 0.97
C PRO A 146 10.27 -6.91 0.21
N ILE A 147 10.31 -7.16 -1.11
CA ILE A 147 9.12 -6.91 -1.95
C ILE A 147 7.90 -7.70 -1.50
N VAL A 148 8.10 -8.93 -1.02
CA VAL A 148 7.04 -9.78 -0.48
C VAL A 148 6.33 -9.14 0.72
N VAL A 149 7.07 -8.44 1.58
CA VAL A 149 6.52 -7.69 2.72
C VAL A 149 5.70 -6.52 2.23
N THR A 150 6.20 -5.79 1.23
CA THR A 150 5.51 -4.66 0.61
C THR A 150 4.20 -5.09 -0.02
N VAL A 151 4.21 -6.09 -0.91
CA VAL A 151 3.00 -6.61 -1.58
C VAL A 151 1.96 -7.05 -0.55
N SER A 152 2.40 -7.80 0.48
CA SER A 152 1.53 -8.27 1.55
C SER A 152 0.93 -7.11 2.35
N SER A 153 1.71 -6.06 2.62
CA SER A 153 1.25 -4.89 3.37
C SER A 153 0.26 -4.04 2.57
N VAL A 154 0.50 -3.88 1.26
CA VAL A 154 -0.43 -3.18 0.36
C VAL A 154 -1.75 -3.94 0.30
N ARG A 155 -1.72 -5.26 0.08
CA ARG A 155 -2.92 -6.10 0.11
C ARG A 155 -3.66 -6.01 1.45
N ARG A 156 -2.95 -6.13 2.57
CA ARG A 156 -3.58 -6.04 3.90
C ARG A 156 -4.21 -4.66 4.15
N SER A 157 -3.66 -3.60 3.56
CA SER A 157 -4.27 -2.26 3.60
C SER A 157 -5.59 -2.23 2.83
N HIS A 158 -5.68 -2.90 1.68
CA HIS A 158 -6.93 -3.10 0.95
C HIS A 158 -7.96 -3.89 1.78
N ASP A 159 -7.53 -5.01 2.39
CA ASP A 159 -8.39 -5.81 3.27
C ASP A 159 -8.97 -4.94 4.41
N LEU A 160 -8.11 -4.20 5.12
CA LEU A 160 -8.54 -3.32 6.22
C LEU A 160 -9.50 -2.21 5.76
N VAL A 161 -9.29 -1.62 4.58
CA VAL A 161 -10.21 -0.62 4.04
C VAL A 161 -11.56 -1.24 3.70
N ALA A 162 -11.58 -2.47 3.18
CA ALA A 162 -12.81 -3.21 2.94
C ALA A 162 -13.56 -3.54 4.24
N GLU A 163 -12.85 -3.87 5.33
CA GLU A 163 -13.45 -4.04 6.67
C GLU A 163 -14.03 -2.71 7.22
N ILE A 164 -13.37 -1.58 6.95
CA ILE A 164 -13.85 -0.26 7.37
C ILE A 164 -15.08 0.17 6.54
N PHE A 165 -15.15 -0.22 5.28
CA PHE A 165 -16.23 0.10 4.33
C PHE A 165 -16.72 -1.14 3.58
N PRO A 166 -17.47 -2.04 4.26
CA PRO A 166 -17.96 -3.26 3.63
C PRO A 166 -18.95 -2.94 2.49
N GLU A 167 -19.04 -3.84 1.51
CA GLU A 167 -20.14 -3.82 0.53
C GLU A 167 -21.45 -4.14 1.24
N LEU A 168 -22.52 -3.42 0.87
CA LEU A 168 -23.87 -3.61 1.42
C LEU A 168 -24.67 -4.64 0.63
#